data_AF-A0A6A3TKX3-F1
#
_entry.id   AF-A0A6A3TKX3-F1
#
_cell.length_a   1.000
_cell.length_b   1.000
_cell.length_c   1.000
_cell.angle_alpha   90.00
_cell.angle_beta   90.00
_cell.angle_gamma   90.00
#
_symmetry.space_group_name_H-M   'P 1'
#
loop_
_entity.id
_entity.type
_entity.pdbx_description
1 polymer ?
#
loop_
_entity_poly.entity_id
_entity_poly.type
_entity_poly.pdbx_seq_one_letter_code
_entity_poly.pdbx_strand_id
1 'polypeptide(L)'
;MSSSTIKLKRSVLQLYTQCLRSARCCPQWEQRQMMTAYVQMKFRDEMNTQDPDRVRALLADGREELERMNYYHSVYEAKKRAQQAAANGGGGTDVESQKQRPANCPQCQANYPSEQANFCANCGTKRPESS
;
A
#
# COMPACT_ATOMS: atom_id res chain seq x y z
N MET A 1 -3.03 43.85 -10.06
CA MET A 1 -2.62 42.52 -10.58
C MET A 1 -3.56 42.14 -11.71
N SER A 2 -3.06 41.64 -12.84
CA SER A 2 -3.92 41.21 -13.96
C SER A 2 -4.63 39.88 -13.64
N SER A 3 -5.75 39.63 -14.30
CA SER A 3 -6.53 38.38 -14.16
C SER A 3 -5.65 37.13 -14.43
N SER A 4 -4.70 37.24 -15.36
CA SER A 4 -3.75 36.17 -15.70
C SER A 4 -2.79 35.83 -14.55
N THR A 5 -2.27 36.82 -13.83
CA THR A 5 -1.38 36.60 -12.67
C THR A 5 -2.11 35.88 -11.53
N ILE A 6 -3.40 36.21 -11.30
CA ILE A 6 -4.22 35.55 -10.27
C ILE A 6 -4.42 34.06 -10.62
N LYS A 7 -4.69 33.76 -11.89
CA LYS A 7 -4.83 32.36 -12.37
C LYS A 7 -3.54 31.58 -12.18
N LEU A 8 -2.39 32.15 -12.55
CA LEU A 8 -1.07 31.50 -12.38
C LEU A 8 -0.77 31.22 -10.91
N LYS A 9 -0.99 32.21 -10.01
CA LYS A 9 -0.79 32.02 -8.58
C LYS A 9 -1.64 30.86 -8.03
N ARG A 10 -2.90 30.75 -8.46
CA ARG A 10 -3.78 29.63 -8.07
C ARG A 10 -3.23 28.29 -8.56
N SER A 11 -2.78 28.22 -9.82
CA SER A 11 -2.18 27.00 -10.38
C SER A 11 -0.92 26.58 -9.62
N VAL A 12 -0.05 27.52 -9.23
CA VAL A 12 1.15 27.24 -8.42
C VAL A 12 0.78 26.67 -7.06
N LEU A 13 -0.18 27.30 -6.35
CA LEU A 13 -0.62 26.83 -5.03
C LEU A 13 -1.30 25.45 -5.10
N GLN A 14 -2.06 25.20 -6.17
CA GLN A 14 -2.68 23.90 -6.42
C GLN A 14 -1.62 22.82 -6.63
N LEU A 15 -0.64 23.07 -7.50
CA LEU A 15 0.46 22.13 -7.75
C LEU A 15 1.26 21.86 -6.46
N TYR A 16 1.61 22.91 -5.70
CA TYR A 16 2.29 22.77 -4.42
C TYR A 16 1.53 21.85 -3.46
N THR A 17 0.21 22.04 -3.35
CA THR A 17 -0.65 21.21 -2.50
C THR A 17 -0.66 19.75 -2.97
N GLN A 18 -0.69 19.52 -4.28
CA GLN A 18 -0.66 18.16 -4.85
C GLN A 18 0.69 17.48 -4.57
N CYS A 19 1.80 18.18 -4.73
CA CYS A 19 3.13 17.66 -4.41
C CYS A 19 3.25 17.27 -2.92
N LEU A 20 2.75 18.12 -2.01
CA LEU A 20 2.72 17.80 -0.58
C LEU A 20 1.83 16.58 -0.26
N ARG A 21 0.72 16.40 -0.97
CA ARG A 21 -0.13 15.21 -0.82
C ARG A 21 0.59 13.96 -1.30
N SER A 22 1.25 14.01 -2.46
CA SER A 22 2.07 12.90 -2.96
C SER A 22 3.17 12.53 -1.97
N ALA A 23 3.89 13.51 -1.39
CA ALA A 23 4.93 13.24 -0.40
C ALA A 23 4.42 12.46 0.82
N ARG A 24 3.15 12.64 1.22
CA ARG A 24 2.53 11.88 2.32
C ARG A 24 2.23 10.42 1.97
N CYS A 25 2.16 10.09 0.68
CA CYS A 25 1.95 8.72 0.20
C CYS A 25 3.22 7.86 0.30
N CYS A 26 4.39 8.43 0.61
CA CYS A 26 5.59 7.64 0.88
C CYS A 26 5.34 6.65 2.04
N PRO A 27 5.83 5.39 1.95
CA PRO A 27 5.56 4.39 2.97
C PRO A 27 6.30 4.66 4.28
N GLN A 28 7.55 5.14 4.21
CA GLN A 28 8.40 5.42 5.37
C GLN A 28 8.27 6.88 5.83
N TRP A 29 8.33 7.11 7.14
CA TRP A 29 8.16 8.45 7.72
C TRP A 29 9.30 9.39 7.31
N GLU A 30 10.53 8.89 7.33
CA GLU A 30 11.74 9.64 6.96
C GLU A 30 11.64 10.12 5.50
N GLN A 31 11.14 9.25 4.61
CA GLN A 31 10.90 9.60 3.20
C GLN A 31 9.80 10.65 3.05
N ARG A 32 8.73 10.60 3.85
CA ARG A 32 7.69 11.65 3.85
C ARG A 32 8.26 13.00 4.24
N GLN A 33 9.09 13.05 5.28
CA GLN A 33 9.72 14.29 5.75
C GLN A 33 10.69 14.83 4.70
N MET A 34 11.55 13.96 4.18
CA MET A 34 12.52 14.31 3.14
C MET A 34 11.81 14.86 1.89
N MET A 35 10.77 14.17 1.39
CA MET A 35 10.04 14.65 0.22
C MET A 35 9.26 15.94 0.49
N THR A 36 8.70 16.10 1.69
CA THR A 36 8.04 17.36 2.10
C THR A 36 9.03 18.52 2.08
N ALA A 37 10.21 18.34 2.66
CA ALA A 37 11.28 19.35 2.66
C ALA A 37 11.77 19.66 1.24
N TYR A 38 11.93 18.63 0.40
CA TYR A 38 12.34 18.80 -1.00
C TYR A 38 11.35 19.64 -1.80
N VAL A 39 10.05 19.34 -1.67
CA VAL A 39 8.98 20.14 -2.32
C VAL A 39 9.02 21.59 -1.83
N GLN A 40 9.14 21.81 -0.52
CA GLN A 40 9.24 23.16 0.05
C GLN A 40 10.46 23.93 -0.49
N MET A 41 11.61 23.27 -0.58
CA MET A 41 12.84 23.86 -1.12
C MET A 41 12.65 24.30 -2.57
N LYS A 42 12.18 23.39 -3.44
CA LYS A 42 11.98 23.68 -4.87
C LYS A 42 11.05 24.87 -5.14
N PHE A 43 9.94 24.96 -4.40
CA PHE A 43 9.01 26.09 -4.54
C PHE A 43 9.58 27.39 -3.97
N ARG A 44 10.42 27.31 -2.92
CA ARG A 44 11.08 28.47 -2.32
C ARG A 44 12.14 29.05 -3.25
N ASP A 45 12.91 28.21 -3.93
CA ASP A 45 13.97 28.62 -4.86
C ASP A 45 13.43 29.52 -5.99
N GLU A 46 12.17 29.31 -6.39
CA GLU A 46 11.50 30.05 -7.46
C GLU A 46 10.49 31.10 -6.94
N MET A 47 10.47 31.40 -5.64
CA MET A 47 9.44 32.26 -5.02
C MET A 47 9.40 33.68 -5.59
N ASN A 48 10.53 34.20 -6.06
CA ASN A 48 10.67 35.56 -6.58
C ASN A 48 10.50 35.65 -8.10
N THR A 49 10.17 34.54 -8.78
CA THR A 49 10.01 34.50 -10.23
C THR A 49 8.77 35.29 -10.67
N GLN A 50 8.99 36.37 -11.43
CA GLN A 50 7.92 37.27 -11.91
C GLN A 50 7.53 37.04 -13.36
N ASP A 51 8.43 36.46 -14.16
CA ASP A 51 8.19 36.20 -15.57
C ASP A 51 7.08 35.15 -15.75
N PRO A 52 5.93 35.52 -16.34
CA PRO A 52 4.81 34.59 -16.50
C PRO A 52 5.12 33.41 -17.41
N ASP A 53 6.03 33.55 -18.38
CA ASP A 53 6.38 32.44 -19.28
C ASP A 53 7.27 31.42 -18.57
N ARG A 54 8.26 31.89 -17.79
CA ARG A 54 9.00 31.03 -16.85
C ARG A 54 8.09 30.32 -15.86
N VAL A 55 7.11 31.01 -15.25
CA VAL A 55 6.16 30.36 -14.33
C VAL A 55 5.36 29.25 -15.03
N ARG A 56 4.98 29.43 -16.30
CA ARG A 56 4.28 28.38 -17.05
C ARG A 56 5.17 27.18 -17.34
N ALA A 57 6.44 27.41 -17.69
CA ALA A 57 7.41 26.34 -17.90
C ALA A 57 7.62 25.52 -16.62
N LEU A 58 7.91 26.19 -15.49
CA LEU A 58 8.07 25.55 -14.18
C LEU A 58 6.82 24.76 -13.76
N LEU A 59 5.63 25.29 -14.05
CA LEU A 59 4.38 24.58 -13.81
C LEU A 59 4.22 23.33 -14.66
N ALA A 60 4.73 23.32 -15.90
CA ALA A 60 4.71 22.14 -16.76
C ALA A 60 5.68 21.08 -16.24
N ASP A 61 6.92 21.47 -15.97
CA ASP A 61 7.96 20.59 -15.43
C ASP A 61 7.52 19.96 -14.10
N GLY A 62 7.02 20.77 -13.18
CA GLY A 62 6.55 20.29 -11.88
C GLY A 62 5.33 19.36 -11.97
N ARG A 63 4.51 19.48 -13.01
CA ARG A 63 3.42 18.51 -13.27
C ARG A 63 3.98 17.17 -13.74
N GLU A 64 4.95 17.17 -14.64
CA GLU A 64 5.59 15.93 -15.11
C GLU A 64 6.29 15.19 -13.96
N GLU A 65 7.03 15.92 -13.12
CA GLU A 65 7.68 15.34 -11.94
C GLU A 65 6.66 14.73 -10.97
N LEU A 66 5.55 15.42 -10.72
CA LEU A 66 4.47 14.92 -9.87
C LEU A 66 3.80 13.67 -10.47
N GLU A 67 3.55 13.65 -11.77
CA GLU A 67 2.99 12.48 -12.47
C GLU A 67 3.92 11.26 -12.34
N ARG A 68 5.23 11.47 -12.51
CA ARG A 68 6.24 10.44 -12.32
C ARG A 68 6.26 9.90 -10.89
N MET A 69 6.15 10.78 -9.89
CA MET A 69 6.07 10.39 -8.48
C MET A 69 4.80 9.57 -8.19
N ASN A 70 3.64 10.04 -8.68
CA ASN A 70 2.37 9.34 -8.54
C ASN A 70 2.39 7.97 -9.22
N TYR A 71 3.05 7.84 -10.37
CA TYR A 71 3.25 6.56 -11.03
C TYR A 71 3.99 5.59 -10.11
N TYR A 72 5.11 6.00 -9.50
CA TYR A 72 5.85 5.13 -8.57
C TYR A 72 5.00 4.71 -7.36
N HIS A 73 4.23 5.64 -6.78
CA HIS A 73 3.28 5.30 -5.71
C HIS A 73 2.26 4.25 -6.16
N SER A 74 1.69 4.40 -7.36
CA SER A 74 0.69 3.45 -7.88
C SER A 74 1.26 2.05 -8.09
N VAL A 75 2.49 1.94 -8.62
CA VAL A 75 3.19 0.67 -8.82
C VAL A 75 3.49 0.02 -7.47
N TYR A 76 3.95 0.79 -6.48
CA TYR A 76 4.21 0.30 -5.14
C TYR A 76 2.93 -0.26 -4.48
N GLU A 77 1.84 0.51 -4.51
CA GLU A 77 0.56 0.08 -3.94
C GLU A 77 -0.04 -1.14 -4.67
N ALA A 78 0.15 -1.25 -5.99
CA ALA A 78 -0.26 -2.42 -6.76
C ALA A 78 0.52 -3.67 -6.34
N LYS A 79 1.85 -3.57 -6.19
CA LYS A 79 2.70 -4.67 -5.69
C LYS A 79 2.28 -5.11 -4.29
N LYS A 80 2.04 -4.15 -3.40
CA LYS A 80 1.59 -4.43 -2.03
C LYS A 80 0.23 -5.14 -2.01
N ARG A 81 -0.73 -4.69 -2.81
CA ARG A 81 -2.04 -5.34 -2.95
C ARG A 81 -1.92 -6.77 -3.50
N ALA A 82 -1.08 -7.00 -4.50
CA ALA A 82 -0.85 -8.34 -5.03
C ALA A 82 -0.24 -9.29 -3.99
N GLN A 83 0.72 -8.82 -3.19
CA GLN A 83 1.29 -9.59 -2.08
C GLN A 83 0.26 -9.92 -0.99
N GLN A 84 -0.59 -8.96 -0.62
CA GLN A 84 -1.67 -9.18 0.33
C GLN A 84 -2.72 -10.17 -0.21
N ALA A 85 -3.05 -10.08 -1.50
CA ALA A 85 -3.95 -11.03 -2.14
C ALA A 85 -3.35 -12.44 -2.23
N ALA A 86 -2.04 -12.58 -2.45
CA ALA A 86 -1.36 -13.89 -2.40
C ALA A 86 -1.30 -14.45 -0.97
N ALA A 87 -1.06 -13.60 0.03
CA ALA A 87 -1.04 -14.01 1.44
C ALA A 87 -2.45 -14.41 1.94
N ASN A 88 -3.49 -13.73 1.49
CA ASN A 88 -4.89 -14.03 1.84
C ASN A 88 -5.50 -15.11 0.91
N GLY A 89 -4.95 -15.28 -0.28
CA GLY A 89 -5.35 -16.24 -1.32
C GLY A 89 -4.70 -17.61 -1.19
N GLY A 90 -3.79 -17.80 -0.23
CA GLY A 90 -3.33 -19.11 0.24
C GLY A 90 -4.39 -19.92 1.00
N GLY A 91 -5.67 -19.51 0.92
CA GLY A 91 -6.81 -20.11 1.60
C GLY A 91 -7.95 -20.50 0.65
N GLY A 92 -7.66 -21.00 -0.55
CA GLY A 92 -8.70 -21.67 -1.34
C GLY A 92 -8.45 -21.71 -2.84
N THR A 93 -7.76 -22.75 -3.32
CA THR A 93 -8.16 -23.57 -4.48
C THR A 93 -7.24 -24.79 -4.57
N ASP A 94 -7.26 -25.62 -3.52
CA ASP A 94 -6.91 -27.03 -3.65
C ASP A 94 -8.22 -27.83 -3.58
N VAL A 95 -8.84 -28.02 -4.74
CA VAL A 95 -9.68 -29.20 -4.92
C VAL A 95 -8.74 -30.31 -5.35
N GLU A 96 -8.10 -30.99 -4.39
CA GLU A 96 -7.81 -32.42 -4.52
C GLU A 96 -7.42 -33.07 -3.19
N SER A 97 -8.22 -34.08 -2.82
CA SER A 97 -8.06 -35.04 -1.71
C SER A 97 -8.14 -34.50 -0.28
N GLN A 98 -9.37 -34.26 0.20
CA GLN A 98 -9.67 -34.29 1.64
C GLN A 98 -9.43 -35.70 2.19
N LYS A 99 -8.20 -35.93 2.62
CA LYS A 99 -7.84 -36.98 3.57
C LYS A 99 -8.43 -36.59 4.93
N GLN A 100 -9.72 -36.85 5.15
CA GLN A 100 -10.41 -36.50 6.39
C GLN A 100 -9.81 -37.28 7.57
N ARG A 101 -9.24 -36.57 8.55
CA ARG A 101 -8.74 -37.19 9.80
C ARG A 101 -9.93 -37.73 10.61
N PRO A 102 -9.80 -38.88 11.28
CA PRO A 102 -10.91 -39.54 11.96
C PRO A 102 -11.56 -38.63 13.01
N ALA A 103 -12.90 -38.56 13.03
CA ALA A 103 -13.66 -37.72 13.96
C ALA A 103 -13.62 -38.22 15.42
N ASN A 104 -13.30 -39.51 15.60
CA ASN A 104 -13.30 -40.21 16.87
C ASN A 104 -11.90 -40.74 17.21
N CYS A 105 -11.56 -40.72 18.49
CA CYS A 105 -10.33 -41.35 18.97
C CYS A 105 -10.40 -42.87 18.81
N PRO A 106 -9.40 -43.54 18.19
CA PRO A 106 -9.43 -44.98 18.02
C PRO A 106 -9.36 -45.77 19.35
N GLN A 107 -8.83 -45.14 20.41
CA GLN A 107 -8.62 -45.82 21.70
C GLN A 107 -9.83 -45.79 22.62
N CYS A 108 -10.57 -44.67 22.66
CA CYS A 108 -11.69 -44.50 23.59
C CYS A 108 -12.99 -44.03 22.90
N GLN A 109 -12.99 -43.94 21.57
CA GLN A 109 -14.12 -43.53 20.73
C GLN A 109 -14.69 -42.13 20.98
N ALA A 110 -14.12 -41.36 21.93
CA ALA A 110 -14.51 -39.99 22.19
C ALA A 110 -14.29 -39.09 20.96
N ASN A 111 -15.22 -38.16 20.73
CA ASN A 111 -15.10 -37.14 19.67
C ASN A 111 -13.93 -36.20 19.95
N TYR A 112 -13.19 -35.84 18.90
CA TYR A 112 -12.22 -34.77 19.00
C TYR A 112 -12.94 -33.41 19.15
N PRO A 113 -12.46 -32.52 20.03
CA PRO A 113 -13.12 -31.23 20.28
C PRO A 113 -13.00 -30.25 19.10
N SER A 114 -12.05 -30.47 18.19
CA SER A 114 -11.89 -29.69 16.96
C SER A 114 -11.19 -30.49 15.87
N GLU A 115 -11.33 -30.05 14.62
CA GLU A 115 -10.65 -30.65 13.47
C GLU A 115 -9.12 -30.53 13.56
N GLN A 116 -8.63 -29.52 14.30
CA GLN A 116 -7.21 -29.22 14.48
C GLN A 116 -6.59 -29.95 15.68
N ALA A 117 -7.38 -30.69 16.47
CA ALA A 117 -6.89 -31.37 17.67
C ALA A 117 -5.92 -32.51 17.31
N ASN A 118 -4.69 -32.43 17.82
CA ASN A 118 -3.65 -33.44 17.60
C ASN A 118 -3.69 -34.59 18.63
N PHE A 119 -4.35 -34.40 19.77
CA PHE A 119 -4.45 -35.39 20.85
C PHE A 119 -5.89 -35.47 21.35
N CYS A 120 -6.30 -36.65 21.83
CA CYS A 120 -7.62 -36.85 22.40
C CYS A 120 -7.71 -36.17 23.78
N ALA A 121 -8.71 -35.31 23.98
CA ALA A 121 -8.94 -34.63 25.26
C ALA A 121 -9.33 -35.59 26.40
N ASN A 122 -9.82 -36.80 26.08
CA ASN A 122 -10.24 -37.79 27.08
C ASN A 122 -9.12 -38.75 27.51
N CYS A 123 -8.22 -39.14 26.60
CA CYS A 123 -7.20 -40.17 26.89
C CYS A 123 -5.77 -39.82 26.46
N GLY A 124 -5.53 -38.63 25.90
CA GLY A 124 -4.20 -38.18 25.48
C GLY A 124 -3.63 -38.88 24.23
N THR A 125 -4.35 -39.84 23.64
CA THR A 125 -3.88 -40.56 22.44
C THR A 125 -3.74 -39.61 21.23
N LYS A 126 -2.60 -39.68 20.53
CA LYS A 126 -2.32 -38.88 19.31
C LYS A 126 -3.31 -39.25 18.20
N ARG A 127 -3.88 -38.25 17.55
CA ARG A 127 -4.82 -38.42 16.44
C ARG A 127 -4.06 -38.89 15.19
N PRO A 128 -4.43 -40.04 14.60
CA PRO A 128 -3.81 -40.52 13.36
C PRO A 128 -3.88 -39.47 12.27
N GLU A 129 -2.81 -39.36 11.49
CA GLU A 129 -2.82 -38.61 10.24
C GLU A 129 -3.50 -39.48 9.19
N SER A 130 -4.29 -38.87 8.34
CA SER A 130 -5.03 -39.57 7.30
C SER A 130 -4.03 -40.16 6.30
N SER A 131 -4.13 -41.47 6.07
CA SER A 131 -3.25 -42.22 5.16
C SER A 131 -3.58 -41.99 3.70
#